data_AF-A0A1B6HR94-F1
#
_entry.id   AF-A0A1B6HR94-F1
#
_cell.length_a   1.000
_cell.length_b   1.000
_cell.length_c   1.000
_cell.angle_alpha   90.00
_cell.angle_beta   90.00
_cell.angle_gamma   90.00
#
_symmetry.space_group_name_H-M   'P 1'
#
loop_
_entity.id
_entity.type
_entity.pdbx_description
1 polymer ?
#
loop_
_entity_poly.entity_id
_entity_poly.type
_entity_poly.pdbx_seq_one_letter_code
_entity_poly.pdbx_strand_id
1 'polypeptide(L)'
;MYADDTALLTTSRSAEELEINAYISLSMAQDYCEKNDLVFNETKTKQMNLGRLKDRVSGLLPHESCRQVFKDRGILTVTAIYILEVILHATKKNLKKLGDFRGHATRNAQDYILPLHRMELFTKKPSYAGAKLFNLLPFEIKRGDNNTLKRRLRNWLLEETIYTLNEFIDRCRNYRTT
;
A
#
# COMPACT_ATOMS: atom_id res chain seq x y z
N MET A 1 -8.62 3.60 23.75
CA MET A 1 -8.21 5.00 23.85
C MET A 1 -7.15 5.18 22.77
N TYR A 2 -7.42 5.98 21.73
CA TYR A 2 -6.62 6.07 20.50
C TYR A 2 -5.95 7.44 20.49
N ALA A 3 -4.72 7.55 21.00
CA ALA A 3 -3.95 8.80 20.93
C ALA A 3 -2.46 8.53 21.23
N ASP A 4 -1.81 7.66 20.43
CA ASP A 4 -0.37 7.40 20.57
C ASP A 4 0.43 8.11 19.45
N ASP A 5 -0.25 8.59 18.40
CA ASP A 5 0.37 9.23 17.25
C ASP A 5 0.31 10.76 17.39
N THR A 6 1.43 11.38 17.73
CA THR A 6 1.60 12.84 17.78
C THR A 6 2.38 13.33 16.57
N ALA A 7 1.97 14.46 15.97
CA ALA A 7 2.68 15.09 14.86
C ALA A 7 3.24 16.46 15.28
N LEU A 8 4.54 16.69 15.04
CA LEU A 8 5.19 17.99 15.20
C LEU A 8 5.20 18.72 13.85
N LEU A 9 4.71 19.96 13.83
CA LEU A 9 4.65 20.79 12.63
C LEU A 9 5.53 22.03 12.82
N THR A 10 6.59 22.12 12.02
CA THR A 10 7.49 23.29 11.97
C THR A 10 7.36 23.96 10.62
N THR A 11 7.28 25.30 10.61
CA THR A 11 7.22 26.10 9.37
C THR A 11 8.26 27.21 9.43
N SER A 12 8.95 27.44 8.33
CA SER A 12 9.90 28.55 8.19
C SER A 12 10.06 28.91 6.71
N ARG A 13 10.66 30.06 6.43
CA ARG A 13 10.85 30.58 5.06
C ARG A 13 12.21 30.18 4.46
N SER A 14 13.17 29.80 5.30
CA SER A 14 14.50 29.32 4.90
C SER A 14 14.65 27.82 5.19
N ALA A 15 15.31 27.08 4.29
CA ALA A 15 15.55 25.64 4.46
C ALA A 15 16.45 25.35 5.68
N GLU A 16 17.51 26.13 5.87
CA GLU A 16 18.46 25.98 6.99
C GLU A 16 17.75 26.21 8.33
N GLU A 17 16.92 27.25 8.39
CA GLU A 17 16.11 27.55 9.58
C GLU A 17 15.05 26.46 9.83
N LEU A 18 14.51 25.84 8.76
CA LEU A 18 13.56 24.73 8.88
C LEU A 18 14.21 23.51 9.52
N GLU A 19 15.42 23.16 9.07
CA GLU A 19 16.19 22.03 9.60
C GLU A 19 16.54 22.23 11.07
N ILE A 20 17.05 23.41 11.43
CA ILE A 20 17.38 23.76 12.81
C ILE A 20 16.12 23.68 13.69
N ASN A 21 15.01 24.28 13.26
CA ASN A 21 13.77 24.28 14.04
C ASN A 21 13.16 22.87 14.17
N ALA A 22 13.24 22.05 13.12
CA ALA A 22 12.78 20.66 13.17
C ALA A 22 13.60 19.83 14.17
N TYR A 23 14.93 20.00 14.16
CA TYR A 23 15.84 19.32 15.10
C TYR A 23 15.55 19.73 16.55
N ILE A 24 15.45 21.04 16.82
CA ILE A 24 15.13 21.56 18.16
C ILE A 24 13.77 21.01 18.64
N SER A 25 12.75 21.03 17.77
CA SER A 25 11.41 20.54 18.11
C SER A 25 11.42 19.05 18.46
N LEU A 26 12.21 18.26 17.74
CA LEU A 26 12.36 16.82 18.02
C LEU A 26 13.07 16.58 19.36
N SER A 27 14.16 17.29 19.62
CA SER A 27 14.89 17.21 20.89
C SER A 27 14.02 17.61 22.07
N MET A 28 13.24 18.67 21.94
CA MET A 28 12.29 19.10 22.98
C MET A 28 11.20 18.04 23.25
N ALA A 29 10.72 17.37 22.21
CA ALA A 29 9.73 16.31 22.35
C ALA A 29 10.30 15.07 23.04
N GLN A 30 11.55 14.70 22.72
CA GLN A 30 12.26 13.63 23.42
C GLN A 30 12.44 13.95 24.90
N ASP A 31 12.97 15.14 25.22
CA ASP A 31 13.15 15.61 26.60
C ASP A 31 11.82 15.62 27.38
N TYR A 32 10.73 16.02 26.72
CA TYR A 32 9.41 16.01 27.31
C TYR A 32 8.95 14.58 27.62
N CYS A 33 9.17 13.64 26.71
CA CYS A 33 8.83 12.24 26.95
C CYS A 33 9.63 11.66 28.12
N GLU A 34 10.94 11.88 28.15
CA GLU A 34 11.81 11.40 29.24
C GLU A 34 11.39 11.97 30.61
N LYS A 35 11.05 13.26 30.68
CA LYS A 35 10.62 13.92 31.93
C LYS A 35 9.26 13.49 32.44
N ASN A 36 8.41 12.94 31.57
CA ASN A 36 7.05 12.51 31.92
C ASN A 36 6.92 10.98 31.96
N ASP A 37 8.03 10.25 32.07
CA ASP A 37 8.08 8.77 32.07
C ASP A 37 7.40 8.13 30.85
N LEU A 38 7.45 8.80 29.70
CA LEU A 38 6.94 8.33 28.42
C LEU A 38 8.07 7.76 27.55
N VAL A 39 7.78 6.69 26.82
CA VAL A 39 8.75 6.06 25.92
C VAL A 39 8.70 6.72 24.55
N PHE A 40 9.74 7.47 24.20
CA PHE A 40 9.92 8.00 22.85
C PHE A 40 10.41 6.89 21.90
N ASN A 41 9.68 6.64 20.81
CA ASN A 41 10.01 5.58 19.87
C ASN A 41 10.73 6.11 18.63
N GLU A 42 12.04 6.29 18.74
CA GLU A 42 12.91 6.76 17.65
C GLU A 42 12.77 5.93 16.36
N THR A 43 12.60 4.60 16.50
CA THR A 43 12.52 3.69 15.34
C THR A 43 11.22 3.85 14.53
N LYS A 44 10.15 4.36 15.17
CA LYS A 44 8.87 4.62 14.51
C LYS A 44 8.67 6.08 14.15
N THR A 45 9.44 6.99 14.74
CA THR A 45 9.43 8.41 14.39
C THR A 45 9.88 8.59 12.94
N LYS A 46 9.00 9.12 12.09
CA LYS A 46 9.28 9.38 10.68
C LYS A 46 9.24 10.87 10.41
N GLN A 47 10.33 11.42 9.89
CA GLN A 47 10.34 12.78 9.38
C GLN A 47 9.69 12.81 7.99
N MET A 48 8.72 13.71 7.81
CA MET A 48 8.08 13.95 6.51
C MET A 48 8.26 15.42 6.14
N ASN A 49 9.07 15.67 5.10
CA ASN A 49 9.30 17.02 4.59
C ASN A 49 8.26 17.37 3.52
N LEU A 50 7.38 18.33 3.82
CA LEU A 50 6.33 18.81 2.91
C LEU A 50 6.68 20.23 2.43
N GLY A 51 6.90 20.40 1.13
CA GLY A 51 7.13 21.73 0.55
C GLY A 51 8.02 21.76 -0.69
N ARG A 52 8.18 22.95 -1.27
CA ARG A 52 9.00 23.17 -2.49
C ARG A 52 10.51 22.94 -2.29
N LEU A 53 10.98 22.95 -1.04
CA LEU A 53 12.41 22.81 -0.68
C LEU A 53 12.78 21.41 -0.19
N LYS A 54 11.88 20.43 -0.33
CA LYS A 54 12.03 19.05 0.20
C LYS A 54 13.34 18.37 -0.22
N ASP A 55 13.86 18.72 -1.39
CA ASP A 55 14.99 18.05 -2.02
C ASP A 55 16.34 18.48 -1.44
N ARG A 56 16.39 19.65 -0.79
CA ARG A 56 17.57 20.10 -0.05
C ARG A 56 17.72 19.39 1.30
N VAL A 57 16.61 18.87 1.84
CA VAL A 57 16.51 18.31 3.20
C VAL A 57 16.52 16.77 3.20
N SER A 58 16.15 16.11 2.10
CA SER A 58 15.92 14.64 2.07
C SER A 58 16.97 13.80 1.33
N GLY A 59 18.01 14.41 0.74
CA GLY A 59 19.04 13.70 -0.04
C GLY A 59 18.55 13.03 -1.33
N LEU A 60 17.23 13.03 -1.57
CA LEU A 60 16.60 12.67 -2.83
C LEU A 60 16.46 13.94 -3.68
N LEU A 61 16.85 13.84 -4.95
CA LEU A 61 16.68 14.96 -5.86
C LEU A 61 15.18 15.21 -6.14
N PRO A 62 14.81 16.45 -6.50
CA PRO A 62 13.47 16.72 -7.00
C PRO A 62 13.20 15.79 -8.18
N HIS A 63 12.07 15.07 -8.13
CA HIS A 63 11.61 14.11 -9.15
C HIS A 63 12.26 12.72 -9.15
N GLU A 64 13.11 12.38 -8.17
CA GLU A 64 13.54 11.00 -8.00
C GLU A 64 12.41 10.10 -7.50
N SER A 65 12.33 8.91 -8.08
CA SER A 65 11.28 7.95 -7.75
C SER A 65 11.58 7.25 -6.43
N CYS A 66 10.63 7.27 -5.50
CA CYS A 66 10.72 6.48 -4.25
C CYS A 66 10.56 4.97 -4.49
N ARG A 67 10.45 4.49 -5.73
CA ARG A 67 10.27 3.06 -6.05
C ARG A 67 11.34 2.19 -5.41
N GLN A 68 12.61 2.52 -5.63
CA GLN A 68 13.72 1.72 -5.09
C GLN A 68 13.75 1.76 -3.55
N VAL A 69 13.55 2.94 -2.96
CA VAL A 69 13.48 3.11 -1.50
C VAL A 69 12.35 2.27 -0.89
N PHE A 70 11.19 2.22 -1.55
CA PHE A 70 10.05 1.44 -1.07
C PHE A 70 10.34 -0.05 -1.10
N LYS A 71 11.01 -0.53 -2.16
CA LYS A 71 11.45 -1.91 -2.27
C LYS A 71 12.47 -2.27 -1.18
N ASP A 72 13.53 -1.47 -1.03
CA ASP A 72 14.61 -1.73 -0.09
C ASP A 72 14.14 -1.70 1.38
N ARG A 73 13.17 -0.83 1.68
CA ARG A 73 12.59 -0.70 3.03
C ARG A 73 11.40 -1.62 3.28
N GLY A 74 10.98 -2.40 2.28
CA GLY A 74 9.84 -3.29 2.39
C GLY A 74 8.48 -2.58 2.56
N ILE A 75 8.36 -1.36 2.03
CA ILE A 75 7.20 -0.49 2.13
C ILE A 75 6.34 -0.62 0.86
N LEU A 76 5.05 -0.87 1.03
CA LEU A 76 4.09 -0.83 -0.08
C LEU A 76 3.63 0.62 -0.36
N THR A 77 3.39 0.93 -1.61
CA THR A 77 2.68 2.15 -2.00
C THR A 77 1.22 2.11 -1.51
N VAL A 78 0.57 3.28 -1.43
CA VAL A 78 -0.86 3.39 -1.10
C VAL A 78 -1.73 2.56 -2.06
N THR A 79 -1.41 2.59 -3.35
CA THR A 79 -2.13 1.84 -4.38
C THR A 79 -1.95 0.33 -4.20
N ALA A 80 -0.74 -0.14 -3.90
CA ALA A 80 -0.48 -1.54 -3.60
C ALA A 80 -1.19 -2.01 -2.32
N ILE A 81 -1.22 -1.18 -1.27
CA ILE A 81 -1.98 -1.46 -0.05
C ILE A 81 -3.47 -1.60 -0.39
N TYR A 82 -4.04 -0.66 -1.14
CA TYR A 82 -5.43 -0.71 -1.58
C TYR A 82 -5.74 -2.03 -2.31
N ILE A 83 -4.94 -2.39 -3.34
CA ILE A 83 -5.11 -3.62 -4.12
C ILE A 83 -5.08 -4.86 -3.22
N LEU A 84 -4.08 -4.93 -2.33
CA LEU A 84 -3.91 -6.05 -1.41
C LEU A 84 -5.15 -6.21 -0.51
N GLU A 85 -5.58 -5.13 0.13
CA GLU A 85 -6.68 -5.15 1.09
C GLU A 85 -8.03 -5.48 0.42
N VAL A 86 -8.35 -4.89 -0.73
CA VAL A 86 -9.63 -5.19 -1.40
C VAL A 86 -9.68 -6.62 -1.91
N ILE A 87 -8.58 -7.16 -2.43
CA ILE A 87 -8.50 -8.57 -2.86
C ILE A 87 -8.72 -9.51 -1.66
N LEU A 88 -7.98 -9.29 -0.55
CA LEU A 88 -8.14 -10.10 0.66
C LEU A 88 -9.51 -9.93 1.31
N HIS A 89 -10.15 -8.78 1.15
CA HIS A 89 -11.52 -8.58 1.58
C HIS A 89 -12.50 -9.44 0.76
N ALA A 90 -12.33 -9.49 -0.57
CA ALA A 90 -13.17 -10.30 -1.44
C ALA A 90 -13.04 -11.80 -1.15
N THR A 91 -11.84 -12.30 -0.85
CA THR A 91 -11.62 -13.71 -0.49
C THR A 91 -12.32 -14.13 0.78
N LYS A 92 -12.58 -13.19 1.70
CA LYS A 92 -13.35 -13.44 2.93
C LYS A 92 -14.87 -13.40 2.74
N LYS A 93 -15.36 -12.94 1.58
CA LYS A 93 -16.79 -12.64 1.37
C LYS A 93 -17.62 -13.79 0.78
N ASN A 94 -17.13 -15.03 0.76
CA ASN A 94 -17.84 -16.20 0.21
C ASN A 94 -18.54 -15.92 -1.13
N LEU A 95 -17.85 -15.19 -2.01
CA LEU A 95 -18.36 -14.84 -3.33
C LEU A 95 -18.34 -16.07 -4.24
N LYS A 96 -19.38 -16.20 -5.09
CA LYS A 96 -19.48 -17.30 -6.06
C LYS A 96 -18.35 -17.23 -7.09
N LYS A 97 -17.74 -18.38 -7.37
CA LYS A 97 -16.69 -18.54 -8.38
C LYS A 97 -17.23 -19.24 -9.62
N LEU A 98 -16.56 -19.07 -10.76
CA LEU A 98 -16.94 -19.73 -12.01
C LEU A 98 -16.87 -21.27 -11.90
N GLY A 99 -15.96 -21.79 -11.09
CA GLY A 99 -15.82 -23.22 -10.82
C GLY A 99 -17.01 -23.84 -10.10
N ASP A 100 -17.76 -23.07 -9.30
CA ASP A 100 -18.88 -23.58 -8.51
C ASP A 100 -20.03 -24.11 -9.40
N PHE A 101 -20.08 -23.69 -10.67
CA PHE A 101 -21.12 -24.07 -11.64
C PHE A 101 -20.64 -25.07 -12.70
N ARG A 102 -19.34 -25.36 -12.78
CA ARG A 102 -18.77 -26.23 -13.82
C ARG A 102 -18.14 -27.47 -13.18
N GLY A 103 -18.66 -28.66 -13.53
CA GLY A 103 -18.16 -29.96 -13.05
C GLY A 103 -16.74 -30.37 -13.52
N HIS A 104 -16.02 -29.49 -14.23
CA HIS A 104 -14.65 -29.73 -14.70
C HIS A 104 -13.75 -28.52 -14.45
N ALA A 105 -12.51 -28.78 -14.03
CA ALA A 105 -11.53 -27.75 -13.71
C ALA A 105 -11.10 -26.97 -14.97
N THR A 106 -11.47 -25.69 -15.05
CA THR A 106 -11.03 -24.77 -16.10
C THR A 106 -10.03 -23.75 -15.52
N ARG A 107 -9.17 -23.17 -16.37
CA ARG A 107 -8.16 -22.17 -15.95
C ARG A 107 -8.76 -21.00 -15.15
N ASN A 108 -10.02 -20.64 -15.44
CA ASN A 108 -10.74 -19.53 -14.82
C ASN A 108 -11.67 -20.00 -13.69
N ALA A 109 -11.58 -21.25 -13.25
CA ALA A 109 -12.46 -21.78 -12.20
C ALA A 109 -12.33 -21.00 -10.88
N GLN A 110 -11.17 -20.39 -10.62
CA GLN A 110 -10.92 -19.59 -9.43
C GLN A 110 -11.47 -18.16 -9.53
N ASP A 111 -11.86 -17.70 -10.74
CA ASP A 111 -12.35 -16.34 -10.95
C ASP A 111 -13.73 -16.16 -10.32
N TYR A 112 -13.94 -14.99 -9.71
CA TYR A 112 -15.23 -14.60 -9.17
C TYR A 112 -16.21 -14.28 -10.29
N ILE A 113 -17.46 -14.69 -10.08
CA ILE A 113 -18.56 -14.22 -10.92
C ILE A 113 -18.84 -12.79 -10.52
N LEU A 114 -18.58 -11.86 -11.44
CA LEU A 114 -18.93 -10.46 -11.27
C LEU A 114 -20.39 -10.27 -11.70
N PRO A 115 -21.33 -10.01 -10.77
CA PRO A 115 -22.71 -9.79 -11.17
C PRO A 115 -22.81 -8.53 -12.04
N LEU A 116 -23.56 -8.64 -13.14
CA LEU A 116 -23.92 -7.50 -14.00
C LEU A 116 -24.93 -6.63 -13.24
N HIS A 117 -24.42 -5.69 -12.46
CA HIS A 117 -25.25 -4.68 -11.81
C HIS A 117 -24.90 -3.31 -12.38
N ARG A 118 -25.92 -2.66 -12.97
CA ARG A 118 -25.84 -1.40 -13.72
C ARG A 118 -25.62 -0.15 -12.85
N MET A 119 -25.50 -0.30 -11.52
CA MET A 119 -25.45 0.81 -10.57
C MET A 119 -24.03 1.09 -10.07
N GLU A 120 -23.60 2.34 -10.20
CA GLU A 120 -22.30 2.86 -9.72
C GLU A 120 -22.02 2.55 -8.24
N LEU A 121 -23.07 2.46 -7.41
CA LEU A 121 -22.98 2.14 -5.99
C LEU A 121 -22.45 0.73 -5.71
N PHE A 122 -22.67 -0.24 -6.60
CA PHE A 122 -22.12 -1.59 -6.47
C PHE A 122 -20.65 -1.67 -6.92
N THR A 123 -20.27 -0.92 -7.95
CA THR A 123 -18.87 -0.77 -8.38
C THR A 123 -17.98 -0.13 -7.31
N LYS A 124 -18.56 0.66 -6.39
CA LYS A 124 -17.84 1.25 -5.24
C LYS A 124 -17.60 0.28 -4.08
N LYS A 125 -18.22 -0.91 -4.07
CA LYS A 125 -18.04 -1.87 -2.96
C LYS A 125 -16.64 -2.48 -2.99
N PRO A 126 -15.90 -2.50 -1.86
CA PRO A 126 -14.59 -3.13 -1.78
C PRO A 126 -14.57 -4.60 -2.21
N SER A 127 -15.65 -5.35 -1.92
CA SER A 127 -15.79 -6.74 -2.36
C SER A 127 -15.88 -6.89 -3.87
N TYR A 128 -16.56 -5.98 -4.56
CA TYR A 128 -16.65 -5.97 -6.01
C TYR A 128 -15.32 -5.57 -6.64
N ALA A 129 -14.71 -4.49 -6.16
CA ALA A 129 -13.39 -4.04 -6.62
C ALA A 129 -12.33 -5.13 -6.42
N GLY A 130 -12.32 -5.76 -5.25
CA GLY A 130 -11.46 -6.89 -4.92
C GLY A 130 -11.66 -8.09 -5.82
N ALA A 131 -12.91 -8.50 -6.07
CA ALA A 131 -13.21 -9.60 -6.99
C ALA A 131 -12.75 -9.29 -8.41
N LYS A 132 -12.97 -8.06 -8.89
CA LYS A 132 -12.53 -7.62 -10.23
C LYS A 132 -11.01 -7.64 -10.36
N LEU A 133 -10.29 -7.10 -9.37
CA LEU A 133 -8.82 -7.09 -9.36
C LEU A 133 -8.25 -8.50 -9.18
N PHE A 134 -8.89 -9.34 -8.36
CA PHE A 134 -8.50 -10.74 -8.21
C PHE A 134 -8.58 -11.48 -9.54
N ASN A 135 -9.66 -11.31 -10.31
CA ASN A 135 -9.81 -11.98 -11.61
C ASN A 135 -8.70 -11.63 -12.61
N LEU A 136 -8.08 -10.44 -12.48
CA LEU A 136 -6.93 -10.04 -13.30
C LEU A 136 -5.63 -10.73 -12.90
N LEU A 137 -5.52 -11.25 -11.67
CA LEU A 137 -4.28 -11.84 -11.19
C LEU A 137 -3.85 -13.06 -12.03
N PRO A 138 -2.54 -13.24 -12.23
CA PRO A 138 -1.98 -14.47 -12.79
C PRO A 138 -2.29 -15.70 -11.92
N PHE A 139 -2.43 -16.86 -12.55
CA PHE A 139 -2.70 -18.13 -11.87
C PHE A 139 -1.68 -18.46 -10.76
N GLU A 140 -0.41 -18.14 -10.97
CA GLU A 140 0.66 -18.42 -10.00
C GLU A 140 0.48 -17.66 -8.68
N ILE A 141 -0.09 -16.46 -8.75
CA ILE A 141 -0.42 -15.65 -7.58
C ILE A 141 -1.71 -16.17 -6.93
N LYS A 142 -2.72 -16.54 -7.74
CA LYS A 142 -4.03 -17.02 -7.28
C LYS A 142 -3.96 -18.37 -6.56
N ARG A 143 -3.12 -19.30 -7.01
CA ARG A 143 -3.12 -20.70 -6.53
C ARG A 143 -2.70 -20.82 -5.07
N GLY A 144 -3.39 -21.68 -4.33
CA GLY A 144 -3.13 -21.98 -2.92
C GLY A 144 -4.25 -21.50 -2.00
N ASP A 145 -3.98 -21.48 -0.71
CA ASP A 145 -4.88 -20.98 0.31
C ASP A 145 -4.77 -19.45 0.48
N ASN A 146 -5.65 -18.87 1.31
CA ASN A 146 -5.69 -17.42 1.55
C ASN A 146 -4.38 -16.86 2.12
N ASN A 147 -3.63 -17.63 2.93
CA ASN A 147 -2.35 -17.16 3.47
C ASN A 147 -1.26 -17.16 2.39
N THR A 148 -1.24 -18.20 1.56
CA THR A 148 -0.33 -18.27 0.41
C THR A 148 -0.59 -17.13 -0.58
N LEU A 149 -1.86 -16.87 -0.89
CA LEU A 149 -2.28 -15.73 -1.71
C LEU A 149 -1.80 -14.40 -1.13
N LYS A 150 -2.09 -14.15 0.16
CA LYS A 150 -1.67 -12.91 0.85
C LYS A 150 -0.17 -12.68 0.74
N ARG A 151 0.63 -13.72 1.02
CA ARG A 151 2.10 -13.63 0.97
C ARG A 151 2.61 -13.37 -0.45
N ARG A 152 2.16 -14.15 -1.45
CA ARG A 152 2.61 -13.98 -2.83
C ARG A 152 2.19 -12.65 -3.42
N LEU A 153 0.95 -12.24 -3.19
CA LEU A 153 0.43 -10.96 -3.65
C LEU A 153 1.20 -9.80 -3.02
N ARG A 154 1.43 -9.83 -1.70
CA ARG A 154 2.23 -8.80 -1.01
C ARG A 154 3.63 -8.69 -1.61
N ASN A 155 4.33 -9.82 -1.73
CA ASN A 155 5.70 -9.84 -2.25
C ASN A 155 5.75 -9.33 -3.69
N TRP A 156 4.83 -9.77 -4.55
CA TRP A 156 4.77 -9.32 -5.94
C TRP A 156 4.48 -7.82 -6.05
N LEU A 157 3.54 -7.29 -5.26
CA LEU A 157 3.24 -5.85 -5.24
C LEU A 157 4.42 -4.99 -4.74
N LEU A 158 5.22 -5.55 -3.82
CA LEU A 158 6.41 -4.90 -3.27
C LEU A 158 7.56 -4.89 -4.29
N GLU A 159 7.75 -5.99 -5.01
CA GLU A 159 8.75 -6.10 -6.08
C GLU A 159 8.45 -5.17 -7.26
N GLU A 160 7.18 -5.08 -7.67
CA GLU A 160 6.75 -4.25 -8.81
C GLU A 160 6.58 -2.76 -8.43
N THR A 161 6.47 -2.43 -7.14
CA THR A 161 6.31 -1.05 -6.63
C THR A 161 5.19 -0.25 -7.32
N ILE A 162 3.96 -0.75 -7.30
CA ILE A 162 2.86 -0.24 -8.14
C ILE A 162 2.33 1.12 -7.66
N TYR A 163 2.35 2.18 -8.48
CA TYR A 163 1.83 3.51 -8.10
C TYR A 163 0.39 3.76 -8.57
N THR A 164 -0.06 3.10 -9.64
CA THR A 164 -1.40 3.31 -10.21
C THR A 164 -2.13 1.99 -10.50
N LEU A 165 -3.47 2.04 -10.60
CA LEU A 165 -4.25 0.85 -10.98
C LEU A 165 -3.97 0.40 -12.42
N ASN A 166 -3.63 1.34 -13.32
CA ASN A 166 -3.26 1.00 -14.69
C ASN A 166 -1.94 0.22 -14.72
N GLU A 167 -0.94 0.65 -13.95
CA GLU A 167 0.32 -0.11 -13.79
C GLU A 167 0.04 -1.55 -13.33
N PHE A 168 -0.87 -1.74 -12.36
CA PHE A 168 -1.26 -3.09 -11.93
C PHE A 168 -1.87 -3.92 -13.06
N ILE A 169 -2.78 -3.34 -13.83
CA ILE A 169 -3.44 -4.02 -14.96
C ILE A 169 -2.39 -4.46 -15.99
N ASP A 170 -1.46 -3.58 -16.33
CA ASP A 170 -0.42 -3.86 -17.32
C ASP A 170 0.56 -4.93 -16.82
N ARG A 171 0.95 -4.87 -15.54
CA ARG A 171 1.79 -5.90 -14.91
C ARG A 171 1.10 -7.26 -14.86
N CYS A 172 -0.21 -7.32 -14.62
CA CYS A 172 -0.97 -8.57 -14.68
C CYS A 172 -1.01 -9.18 -16.09
N ARG A 173 -1.12 -8.34 -17.13
CA ARG A 173 -1.10 -8.79 -18.54
C ARG A 173 0.27 -9.33 -18.95
N ASN A 174 1.34 -8.70 -18.49
CA ASN A 174 2.72 -9.00 -18.89
C ASN A 174 3.41 -10.07 -18.02
N TYR A 175 2.72 -10.66 -17.05
CA TYR A 175 3.28 -11.64 -16.10
C TYR A 175 3.80 -12.94 -16.75
N ARG A 176 3.67 -13.11 -18.08
CA ARG A 176 4.00 -14.36 -18.81
C ARG A 176 4.79 -14.16 -20.11
N THR A 177 5.54 -13.07 -20.26
CA THR A 177 6.43 -12.84 -21.43
C THR A 177 7.92 -13.01 -21.15
N THR A 178 8.29 -13.61 -20.02
CA THR A 178 9.64 -14.08 -19.67
C THR A 178 9.51 -15.42 -18.96
#